data_AF-A0A2V2EGY2-F1
#
_entry.id   AF-A0A2V2EGY2-F1
#
_cell.length_a   1.000
_cell.length_b   1.000
_cell.length_c   1.000
_cell.angle_alpha   90.00
_cell.angle_beta   90.00
_cell.angle_gamma   90.00
#
_symmetry.space_group_name_H-M   'P 1'
#
loop_
_entity.id
_entity.type
_entity.pdbx_description
1 polymer ?
#
loop_
_entity_poly.entity_id
_entity_poly.type
_entity_poly.pdbx_seq_one_letter_code
_entity_poly.pdbx_strand_id
1 'polypeptide(L)'
;MKKVTSFVLSVMLFVCLAVPSFASGDFRGDINYDNKIELADAMLCFQHVAGKVNLNDDTSKTDPRAADINGDGKIELSDAMMVFQFVAGKITQFPEIAA
;
A
#
# COMPACT_ATOMS: atom_id res chain seq x y z
N MET A 1 -30.39 -50.32 -11.64
CA MET A 1 -29.16 -49.82 -10.99
C MET A 1 -28.20 -49.31 -12.06
N LYS A 2 -27.57 -48.16 -11.79
CA LYS A 2 -26.50 -47.49 -12.56
C LYS A 2 -26.98 -46.62 -13.73
N LYS A 3 -26.36 -45.44 -13.85
CA LYS A 3 -26.41 -44.44 -14.95
C LYS A 3 -27.17 -43.11 -14.74
N VAL A 4 -27.27 -42.58 -13.51
CA VAL A 4 -27.71 -41.17 -13.32
C VAL A 4 -26.81 -40.34 -12.38
N THR A 5 -25.75 -40.92 -11.80
CA THR A 5 -24.90 -40.21 -10.82
C THR A 5 -23.77 -39.38 -11.43
N SER A 6 -23.66 -39.25 -12.75
CA SER A 6 -22.46 -38.64 -13.36
C SER A 6 -22.57 -37.15 -13.66
N PHE A 7 -23.74 -36.51 -13.53
CA PHE A 7 -23.90 -35.12 -13.97
C PHE A 7 -23.66 -34.07 -12.87
N VAL A 8 -23.56 -34.49 -11.60
CA VAL A 8 -23.45 -33.55 -10.46
C VAL A 8 -21.98 -33.18 -10.13
N LEU A 9 -20.99 -33.80 -10.78
CA LEU A 9 -19.56 -33.53 -10.50
C LEU A 9 -18.91 -32.52 -11.45
N SER A 10 -19.58 -32.12 -12.55
CA SER A 10 -18.97 -31.23 -13.56
C SER A 10 -19.18 -29.74 -13.30
N VAL A 11 -20.04 -29.35 -12.37
CA VAL A 11 -20.29 -27.92 -12.05
C VAL A 11 -19.27 -27.38 -11.03
N MET A 12 -18.32 -28.20 -10.58
CA MET A 12 -17.36 -27.84 -9.54
C MET A 12 -16.00 -27.31 -10.07
N LEU A 13 -15.86 -27.08 -11.39
CA LEU A 13 -14.56 -26.72 -12.00
C LEU A 13 -14.56 -25.43 -12.86
N PHE A 14 -15.65 -24.66 -12.90
CA PHE A 14 -15.74 -23.47 -13.77
C PHE A 14 -16.07 -22.16 -13.03
N VAL A 15 -15.58 -22.00 -11.79
CA VAL A 15 -15.53 -20.70 -11.10
C VAL A 15 -14.13 -20.48 -10.56
N CYS A 16 -13.15 -20.30 -11.46
CA CYS A 16 -11.78 -19.90 -11.11
C CYS A 16 -11.19 -18.88 -12.10
N LEU A 17 -12.01 -18.16 -12.87
CA LEU A 17 -11.53 -17.22 -13.88
C LEU A 17 -12.01 -15.81 -13.58
N ALA A 18 -11.34 -15.21 -12.60
CA ALA A 18 -11.14 -13.77 -12.36
C ALA A 18 -11.09 -13.54 -10.86
N VAL A 19 -10.03 -14.04 -10.21
CA VAL A 19 -9.46 -13.20 -9.16
C VAL A 19 -8.86 -12.01 -9.93
N PRO A 20 -9.41 -10.78 -9.84
CA PRO A 20 -8.62 -9.65 -10.26
C PRO A 20 -7.35 -9.73 -9.42
N SER A 21 -6.22 -9.96 -10.07
CA SER A 21 -4.93 -9.71 -9.44
C SER A 21 -5.01 -8.25 -9.00
N PHE A 22 -5.23 -8.02 -7.70
CA PHE A 22 -5.07 -6.70 -7.13
C PHE A 22 -3.63 -6.36 -7.46
N ALA A 23 -3.46 -5.45 -8.42
CA ALA A 23 -2.18 -4.85 -8.67
C ALA A 23 -1.76 -4.32 -7.30
N SER A 24 -0.73 -4.94 -6.72
CA SER A 24 0.01 -4.34 -5.63
C SER A 24 0.69 -3.13 -6.25
N GLY A 25 -0.09 -2.08 -6.49
CA GLY A 25 0.45 -0.77 -6.80
C GLY A 25 1.34 -0.43 -5.64
N ASP A 26 2.56 -0.01 -5.96
CA ASP A 26 3.49 0.48 -4.95
C ASP A 26 2.86 1.77 -4.38
N PHE A 27 2.09 1.67 -3.30
CA PHE A 27 1.39 2.80 -2.66
C PHE A 27 2.35 3.72 -1.89
N ARG A 28 3.63 3.73 -2.28
CA ARG A 28 4.68 4.51 -1.65
C ARG A 28 4.30 5.99 -1.71
N GLY A 29 4.27 6.65 -0.56
CA GLY A 29 3.83 8.02 -0.40
C GLY A 29 2.34 8.22 -0.08
N ASP A 30 1.47 7.23 -0.30
CA ASP A 30 0.06 7.23 0.11
C ASP A 30 -0.05 6.53 1.47
N ILE A 31 0.22 7.29 2.52
CA ILE A 31 0.40 6.76 3.89
C ILE A 31 -0.96 6.44 4.51
N ASN A 32 -2.03 7.13 4.12
CA ASN A 32 -3.38 6.95 4.65
C ASN A 32 -4.31 6.07 3.79
N TYR A 33 -3.80 5.52 2.68
CA TYR A 33 -4.53 4.69 1.72
C TYR A 33 -5.76 5.35 1.10
N ASP A 34 -5.73 6.66 0.88
CA ASP A 34 -6.81 7.38 0.21
C ASP A 34 -6.66 7.45 -1.32
N ASN A 35 -5.63 6.80 -1.87
CA ASN A 35 -5.23 6.79 -3.27
C ASN A 35 -4.70 8.13 -3.78
N LYS A 36 -4.22 9.00 -2.89
CA LYS A 36 -3.57 10.26 -3.22
C LYS A 36 -2.27 10.36 -2.44
N ILE A 37 -1.32 11.06 -3.04
CA ILE A 37 -0.09 11.47 -2.37
C ILE A 37 -0.22 12.97 -2.16
N GLU A 38 -0.57 13.37 -0.94
CA GLU A 38 -0.83 14.75 -0.58
C GLU A 38 -0.14 15.18 0.71
N LEU A 39 -0.38 16.42 1.14
CA LEU A 39 0.25 16.95 2.34
C LEU A 39 -0.16 16.17 3.60
N ALA A 40 -1.34 15.54 3.61
CA ALA A 40 -1.80 14.70 4.71
C ALA A 40 -0.85 13.54 4.98
N ASP A 41 -0.32 12.89 3.93
CA ASP A 41 0.63 11.78 4.05
C ASP A 41 1.95 12.24 4.66
N ALA A 42 2.51 13.34 4.13
CA ALA A 42 3.71 13.93 4.70
C ALA A 42 3.52 14.25 6.18
N MET A 43 2.37 14.85 6.55
CA MET A 43 2.05 15.19 7.93
C MET A 43 1.88 13.96 8.83
N LEU A 44 1.34 12.85 8.33
CA LEU A 44 1.25 11.59 9.07
C LEU A 44 2.64 11.02 9.37
N CYS A 45 3.54 11.02 8.38
CA CYS A 45 4.93 10.63 8.58
C CYS A 45 5.61 11.53 9.64
N PHE A 46 5.44 12.85 9.54
CA PHE A 46 5.94 13.80 10.55
C PHE A 46 5.40 13.54 11.95
N GLN A 47 4.10 13.26 12.08
CA GLN A 47 3.47 12.95 13.36
C GLN A 47 3.98 11.63 13.94
N HIS A 48 4.28 10.65 13.07
CA HIS A 48 4.91 9.40 13.47
C HIS A 48 6.31 9.61 14.04
N VAL A 49 7.16 10.33 13.30
CA VAL A 49 8.52 10.68 13.74
C VAL A 49 8.48 11.49 15.04
N ALA A 50 7.47 12.34 15.23
CA ALA A 50 7.26 13.09 16.47
C ALA A 50 6.65 12.27 17.62
N GLY A 51 6.37 10.98 17.42
CA GLY A 51 5.77 10.10 18.42
C GLY A 51 4.30 10.39 18.75
N LYS A 52 3.60 11.13 17.88
CA LYS A 52 2.18 11.51 18.08
C LYS A 52 1.21 10.50 17.48
N VAL A 53 1.63 9.79 16.44
CA VAL A 53 0.84 8.77 15.74
C VAL A 53 1.68 7.51 15.61
N ASN A 54 1.06 6.34 15.80
CA ASN A 54 1.71 5.07 15.51
C ASN A 54 1.19 4.54 14.17
N LEU A 55 2.02 4.56 13.12
CA LEU A 55 1.65 4.04 11.80
C LEU A 55 1.55 2.51 11.78
N ASN A 56 2.16 1.83 12.77
CA ASN A 56 2.08 0.38 12.94
C ASN A 56 0.84 -0.06 13.73
N ASP A 57 -0.06 0.86 14.07
CA ASP A 57 -1.30 0.52 14.75
C ASP A 57 -2.32 0.02 13.72
N ASP A 58 -2.71 -1.25 13.82
CA ASP A 58 -3.69 -1.91 12.94
C ASP A 58 -5.06 -1.20 12.91
N THR A 59 -5.35 -0.33 13.88
CA THR A 59 -6.58 0.46 13.91
C THR A 59 -6.51 1.72 13.04
N SER A 60 -5.30 2.19 12.73
CA SER A 60 -5.08 3.30 11.81
C SER A 60 -5.12 2.77 10.38
N LYS A 61 -5.86 3.45 9.50
CA LYS A 61 -5.84 3.16 8.06
C LYS A 61 -4.53 3.67 7.47
N THR A 62 -3.40 3.12 7.91
CA THR A 62 -2.07 3.56 7.52
C THR A 62 -1.17 2.38 7.20
N ASP A 63 -0.22 2.54 6.28
CA ASP A 63 0.85 1.55 6.07
C ASP A 63 2.23 2.13 6.39
N PRO A 64 2.98 1.52 7.32
CA PRO A 64 4.37 1.89 7.53
C PRO A 64 5.25 1.73 6.28
N ARG A 65 4.94 0.79 5.38
CA ARG A 65 5.68 0.59 4.12
C ARG A 65 5.46 1.71 3.11
N ALA A 66 4.28 2.32 3.12
CA ALA A 66 4.02 3.49 2.30
C ALA A 66 4.76 4.73 2.81
N ALA A 67 5.09 4.76 4.12
CA ALA A 67 5.85 5.83 4.76
C ALA A 67 7.37 5.68 4.64
N ASP A 68 7.89 4.48 4.39
CA ASP A 68 9.28 4.22 4.00
C ASP A 68 9.48 4.59 2.52
N ILE A 69 9.46 5.89 2.26
CA ILE A 69 10.12 6.47 1.06
C ILE A 69 11.61 6.15 1.19
N ASN A 70 12.54 6.38 0.28
CA ASN A 70 13.94 5.90 0.45
C ASN A 70 14.19 4.36 0.57
N GLY A 71 13.41 3.56 1.33
CA GLY A 71 13.47 2.10 1.41
C GLY A 71 14.52 1.52 2.35
N ASP A 72 14.94 2.26 3.38
CA ASP A 72 15.97 1.81 4.35
C ASP A 72 15.39 1.03 5.55
N GLY A 73 14.07 0.81 5.55
CA GLY A 73 13.37 0.10 6.61
C GLY A 73 13.08 0.97 7.84
N LYS A 74 13.30 2.28 7.77
CA LYS A 74 12.98 3.23 8.82
C LYS A 74 12.02 4.29 8.30
N ILE A 75 11.25 4.85 9.22
CA ILE A 75 10.36 5.98 8.94
C ILE A 75 10.93 7.18 9.69
N GLU A 76 11.66 8.03 8.97
CA GLU A 76 12.37 9.16 9.52
C GLU A 76 11.93 10.48 8.85
N LEU A 77 12.52 11.58 9.30
CA LEU A 77 12.23 12.91 8.77
C LEU A 77 12.56 13.03 7.27
N SER A 78 13.56 12.27 6.79
CA SER A 78 13.91 12.19 5.37
C SER A 78 12.73 11.78 4.50
N ASP A 79 11.95 10.81 4.95
CA ASP A 79 10.83 10.24 4.20
C ASP A 79 9.68 11.24 4.11
N ALA A 80 9.34 11.85 5.25
CA ALA A 80 8.36 12.93 5.29
C ALA A 80 8.73 14.11 4.37
N MET A 81 10.02 14.45 4.33
CA MET A 81 10.54 15.49 3.43
C MET A 81 10.51 15.09 1.96
N MET A 82 10.65 13.81 1.62
CA MET A 82 10.49 13.33 0.24
C MET A 82 9.04 13.44 -0.22
N VAL A 83 8.07 13.00 0.61
CA VAL A 83 6.63 13.19 0.31
C VAL A 83 6.32 14.68 0.14
N PHE A 84 6.81 15.53 1.04
CA PHE A 84 6.60 16.97 0.93
C PHE A 84 7.18 17.56 -0.37
N GLN A 85 8.38 17.13 -0.78
CA GLN A 85 8.98 17.57 -2.04
C GLN A 85 8.19 17.10 -3.27
N PHE A 86 7.63 15.90 -3.23
CA PHE A 86 6.78 15.37 -4.28
C PHE A 86 5.49 16.19 -4.41
N VAL A 87 4.80 16.43 -3.30
CA VAL A 87 3.58 17.24 -3.24
C VAL A 87 3.84 18.70 -3.66
N ALA A 88 5.00 19.24 -3.31
CA ALA A 88 5.43 20.57 -3.72
C ALA A 88 5.88 20.65 -5.20
N GLY A 89 5.89 19.53 -5.93
CA GLY A 89 6.34 19.45 -7.33
C GLY A 89 7.85 19.68 -7.52
N LYS A 90 8.64 19.56 -6.45
CA LYS A 90 10.12 19.66 -6.53
C LYS A 90 10.75 18.39 -7.08
N ILE A 91 10.11 17.25 -6.84
CA ILE A 91 10.43 15.97 -7.45
C ILE A 91 9.16 15.41 -8.08
N THR A 92 9.30 14.64 -9.16
CA THR A 92 8.16 14.02 -9.86
C THR A 92 8.05 12.51 -9.62
N GLN A 93 9.01 11.94 -8.90
CA GLN A 93 9.08 10.53 -8.54
C GLN A 93 9.99 10.35 -7.32
N PHE A 94 9.76 9.28 -6.57
CA PHE A 94 10.63 8.87 -5.46
C PHE A 94 11.90 8.16 -5.96
N PRO A 95 12.98 8.15 -5.16
CA PRO A 95 14.19 7.42 -5.53
C PRO A 95 13.94 5.92 -5.64
N GLU A 96 14.55 5.28 -6.63
CA GLU A 96 14.59 3.82 -6.76
C GLU A 96 15.18 3.19 -5.50
N ILE A 97 14.53 2.15 -4.98
CA ILE A 97 15.03 1.37 -3.85
C ILE A 97 15.95 0.29 -4.43
N ALA A 98 17.21 0.28 -4.03
CA ALA A 98 18.12 -0.80 -4.43
C ALA A 98 17.70 -2.09 -3.70
N ALA A 99 17.33 -3.11 -4.48
CA ALA A 99 16.93 -4.44 -3.99
C ALA A 99 18.09 -5.25 -3.39
#